data_AF-A0A1A9LCQ4-F1
#
_entry.id   AF-A0A1A9LCQ4-F1
#
_cell.length_a   1.000
_cell.length_b   1.000
_cell.length_c   1.000
_cell.angle_alpha   90.00
_cell.angle_beta   90.00
_cell.angle_gamma   90.00
#
_symmetry.space_group_name_H-M   'P 1'
#
loop_
_entity.id
_entity.type
_entity.pdbx_description
1 polymer ?
#
loop_
_entity_poly.entity_id
_entity_poly.type
_entity_poly.pdbx_seq_one_letter_code
_entity_poly.pdbx_strand_id
1 'polypeptide(L)'
;MSKKKRLKKLRNLLLEMGAGKFFYRVERSGKNDNVEALVSVINMMAEEIEEALVHQGYVNASETIKHIVVMHFMLDAEGKIVAVNPQACTLLCYVYSELIGQPLIQILDEKTSKTWEDYLEKEQEDGGEHAIQLTFKTKAGLLIPSACYISLINNIKGCEVEKILTVVKHSKKQVALEDELREPVLKIYNSEGLKGEKAVAEPKPKKVRLTQDDIKVIEDARSLMLNDLARDFRPLKEFALQLGTNTFKLKYGFKELYGISVYRYLRNERLRKAKVLVQYGDSPFKSIVQLCGFKSEAHFSRTFKKEFGLTPTELRKKTFLKRD
;
A
#
# COMPACT_ATOMS: atom_id res chain seq x y z
N MET A 1 -4.06 30.43 8.69
CA MET A 1 -5.47 30.27 8.25
C MET A 1 -6.44 30.77 9.33
N SER A 2 -7.52 31.44 8.94
CA SER A 2 -8.56 31.97 9.86
C SER A 2 -9.43 30.85 10.47
N LYS A 3 -9.89 31.04 11.71
CA LYS A 3 -10.73 30.08 12.47
C LYS A 3 -12.01 29.72 11.71
N LYS A 4 -12.64 30.71 11.05
CA LYS A 4 -13.86 30.54 10.22
C LYS A 4 -13.62 29.63 9.01
N LYS A 5 -12.45 29.73 8.37
CA LYS A 5 -12.06 28.88 7.22
C LYS A 5 -11.77 27.43 7.65
N ARG A 6 -11.26 27.22 8.87
CA ARG A 6 -11.03 25.89 9.46
C ARG A 6 -12.33 25.19 9.84
N LEU A 7 -13.27 25.91 10.45
CA LEU A 7 -14.63 25.42 10.72
C LEU A 7 -15.37 25.01 9.44
N LYS A 8 -15.22 25.79 8.35
CA LYS A 8 -15.82 25.42 7.05
C LYS A 8 -15.23 24.12 6.48
N LYS A 9 -13.93 23.89 6.61
CA LYS A 9 -13.30 22.61 6.22
C LYS A 9 -13.80 21.43 7.05
N LEU A 10 -13.97 21.65 8.35
CA LEU A 10 -14.46 20.63 9.30
C LEU A 10 -15.90 20.20 8.97
N ARG A 11 -16.78 21.17 8.67
CA ARG A 11 -18.14 20.91 8.17
C ARG A 11 -18.12 20.08 6.89
N ASN A 12 -17.27 20.43 5.93
CA ASN A 12 -17.16 19.67 4.68
C ASN A 12 -16.69 18.23 4.91
N LEU A 13 -15.75 18.01 5.83
CA LEU A 13 -15.31 16.66 6.17
C LEU A 13 -16.44 15.81 6.77
N LEU A 14 -17.26 16.38 7.66
CA LEU A 14 -18.44 15.69 8.19
C LEU A 14 -19.46 15.33 7.11
N LEU A 15 -19.65 16.19 6.11
CA LEU A 15 -20.54 15.91 4.97
C LEU A 15 -20.00 14.78 4.09
N GLU A 16 -18.69 14.76 3.80
CA GLU A 16 -18.07 13.67 3.05
C GLU A 16 -18.13 12.34 3.82
N MET A 17 -17.93 12.36 5.14
CA MET A 17 -18.12 11.19 6.00
C MET A 17 -19.57 10.69 6.00
N GLY A 18 -20.55 11.61 6.05
CA GLY A 18 -21.97 11.28 5.93
C GLY A 18 -22.34 10.67 4.58
N ALA A 19 -21.58 10.99 3.52
CA ALA A 19 -21.70 10.41 2.19
C ALA A 19 -20.88 9.12 2.01
N GLY A 20 -20.30 8.56 3.08
CA GLY A 20 -19.53 7.32 3.05
C GLY A 20 -18.08 7.46 2.57
N LYS A 21 -17.58 8.68 2.34
CA LYS A 21 -16.22 8.95 1.87
C LYS A 21 -15.28 9.18 3.05
N PHE A 22 -14.97 8.09 3.76
CA PHE A 22 -14.12 8.11 4.95
C PHE A 22 -12.63 8.36 4.67
N PHE A 23 -12.19 8.56 3.43
CA PHE A 23 -10.79 8.89 3.11
C PHE A 23 -10.48 10.39 3.23
N TYR A 24 -11.51 11.24 3.32
CA TYR A 24 -11.30 12.69 3.39
C TYR A 24 -10.71 13.09 4.74
N ARG A 25 -9.67 13.93 4.73
CA ARG A 25 -8.98 14.43 5.93
C ARG A 25 -8.81 15.94 5.86
N VAL A 26 -9.04 16.63 6.97
CA VAL A 26 -8.73 18.06 7.07
C VAL A 26 -7.28 18.23 7.51
N GLU A 27 -6.51 18.98 6.72
CA GLU A 27 -5.12 19.32 7.06
C GLU A 27 -5.04 20.04 8.42
N ARG A 28 -4.17 19.53 9.28
CA ARG A 28 -3.83 20.14 10.56
C ARG A 28 -3.15 21.49 10.34
N SER A 29 -3.59 22.48 11.10
CA SER A 29 -3.05 23.84 10.99
C SER A 29 -1.88 24.11 11.94
N GLY A 30 -1.62 23.18 12.88
CA GLY A 30 -0.54 23.28 13.87
C GLY A 30 -0.80 24.33 14.96
N LYS A 31 -2.00 24.93 14.98
CA LYS A 31 -2.42 25.90 16.00
C LYS A 31 -2.93 25.18 17.23
N ASN A 32 -2.49 25.57 18.42
CA ASN A 32 -2.99 24.99 19.67
C ASN A 32 -4.30 25.66 20.11
N ASP A 33 -5.40 25.36 19.40
CA ASP A 33 -6.73 25.88 19.73
C ASP A 33 -7.82 24.80 19.64
N ASN A 34 -9.00 25.09 20.22
CA ASN A 34 -10.12 24.14 20.30
C ASN A 34 -10.57 23.62 18.93
N VAL A 35 -10.38 24.41 17.86
CA VAL A 35 -10.71 23.99 16.49
C VAL A 35 -9.71 22.95 15.99
N GLU A 36 -8.45 22.99 16.42
CA GLU A 36 -7.45 21.97 16.10
C GLU A 36 -7.74 20.66 16.83
N ALA A 37 -8.16 20.74 18.08
CA ALA A 37 -8.60 19.57 18.84
C ALA A 37 -9.79 18.88 18.13
N LEU A 38 -10.79 19.65 17.69
CA LEU A 38 -11.92 19.15 16.89
C LEU A 38 -11.48 18.52 15.56
N VAL A 39 -10.57 19.17 14.82
CA VAL A 39 -10.01 18.59 13.57
C VAL A 39 -9.31 17.27 13.86
N SER A 40 -8.56 17.18 14.97
CA SER A 40 -7.88 15.96 15.38
C SER A 40 -8.88 14.84 15.69
N VAL A 41 -9.89 15.12 16.51
CA VAL A 41 -10.89 14.13 16.93
C VAL A 41 -11.68 13.58 15.74
N ILE A 42 -12.11 14.44 14.83
CA ILE A 42 -12.93 14.00 13.70
C ILE A 42 -12.08 13.24 12.66
N ASN A 43 -10.82 13.66 12.42
CA ASN A 43 -9.91 12.87 11.58
C ASN A 43 -9.64 11.48 12.20
N MET A 44 -9.51 11.37 13.53
CA MET A 44 -9.34 10.09 14.22
C MET A 44 -10.60 9.22 14.12
N MET A 45 -11.79 9.81 14.26
CA MET A 45 -13.07 9.12 14.09
C MET A 45 -13.22 8.57 12.67
N ALA A 46 -12.86 9.35 11.64
CA ALA A 46 -12.91 8.91 10.25
C ALA A 46 -12.00 7.71 9.99
N GLU A 47 -10.82 7.67 10.62
CA GLU A 47 -9.86 6.58 10.53
C GLU A 47 -10.35 5.31 11.25
N GLU A 48 -10.94 5.43 12.44
CA GLU A 48 -11.52 4.28 13.16
C GLU A 48 -12.73 3.68 12.43
N ILE A 49 -13.58 4.52 11.82
CA ILE A 49 -14.71 4.03 11.00
C ILE A 49 -14.19 3.32 9.75
N GLU A 50 -13.18 3.86 9.10
CA GLU A 50 -12.52 3.23 7.96
C GLU A 50 -11.93 1.86 8.34
N GLU A 51 -11.15 1.78 9.42
CA GLU A 51 -10.53 0.53 9.88
C GLU A 51 -11.60 -0.51 10.27
N ALA A 52 -12.68 -0.10 10.94
CA ALA A 52 -13.78 -0.98 11.30
C ALA A 52 -14.55 -1.52 10.08
N LEU A 53 -14.80 -0.68 9.07
CA LEU A 53 -15.45 -1.08 7.82
C LEU A 53 -14.55 -2.00 6.98
N VAL A 54 -13.23 -1.76 6.98
CA VAL A 54 -12.25 -2.64 6.33
C VAL A 54 -12.23 -4.03 6.99
N HIS A 55 -12.39 -4.13 8.31
CA HIS A 55 -12.39 -5.40 9.02
C HIS A 55 -13.64 -6.27 8.78
N GLN A 56 -14.80 -5.70 8.51
CA GLN A 56 -15.99 -6.49 8.15
C GLN A 56 -15.91 -7.13 6.75
N GLY A 57 -14.94 -6.74 5.92
CA GLY A 57 -14.71 -7.31 4.58
C GLY A 57 -13.69 -8.45 4.50
N TYR A 58 -13.00 -8.81 5.59
CA TYR A 58 -11.96 -9.85 5.56
C TYR A 58 -12.53 -11.26 5.79
N VAL A 59 -13.08 -11.86 4.73
CA VAL A 59 -12.89 -13.29 4.51
C VAL A 59 -11.53 -13.45 3.83
N ASN A 60 -10.58 -14.09 4.50
CA ASN A 60 -9.31 -14.49 3.88
C ASN A 60 -9.58 -15.59 2.85
N ALA A 61 -9.99 -15.20 1.65
CA ALA A 61 -9.74 -16.02 0.47
C ALA A 61 -8.33 -15.66 -0.01
N SER A 62 -7.47 -16.66 -0.18
CA SER A 62 -6.12 -16.52 -0.76
C SER A 62 -6.09 -15.98 -2.21
N GLU A 63 -7.24 -15.55 -2.72
CA GLU A 63 -7.48 -15.16 -4.10
C GLU A 63 -8.35 -13.89 -4.23
N THR A 64 -8.49 -13.08 -3.18
CA THR A 64 -9.31 -11.85 -3.30
C THR A 64 -8.64 -10.88 -4.29
N ILE A 65 -9.27 -10.70 -5.45
CA ILE A 65 -8.93 -9.70 -6.46
C ILE A 65 -9.01 -8.33 -5.78
N LYS A 66 -7.85 -7.68 -5.57
CA LYS A 66 -7.79 -6.39 -4.84
C LYS A 66 -8.08 -5.19 -5.72
N HIS A 67 -7.85 -5.32 -7.03
CA HIS A 67 -8.08 -4.26 -7.99
C HIS A 67 -8.42 -4.86 -9.36
N ILE A 68 -9.47 -4.34 -9.97
CA ILE A 68 -9.83 -4.62 -11.37
C ILE A 68 -9.43 -3.38 -12.16
N VAL A 69 -8.43 -3.51 -13.04
CA VAL A 69 -8.13 -2.48 -14.03
C VAL A 69 -8.88 -2.86 -15.29
N VAL A 70 -9.76 -1.96 -15.74
CA VAL A 70 -10.55 -2.17 -16.96
C VAL A 70 -10.11 -1.19 -18.03
N MET A 71 -9.61 -1.71 -19.15
CA MET A 71 -9.36 -0.93 -20.36
C MET A 71 -10.55 -1.10 -21.29
N HIS A 72 -11.01 -0.01 -21.90
CA HIS A 72 -12.09 -0.05 -22.89
C HIS A 72 -11.57 0.53 -24.19
N PHE A 73 -11.78 -0.20 -25.28
CA PHE A 73 -11.53 0.25 -26.62
C PHE A 73 -12.83 0.16 -27.41
N MET A 74 -13.16 1.21 -28.14
CA MET A 74 -14.21 1.21 -29.15
C MET A 74 -13.54 1.03 -30.50
N LEU A 75 -13.98 0.05 -31.26
CA LEU A 75 -13.40 -0.33 -32.53
C LEU A 75 -14.41 -0.20 -33.67
N ASP A 76 -13.94 0.20 -34.84
CA ASP A 76 -14.71 0.19 -36.09
C ASP A 76 -14.82 -1.22 -36.67
N ALA A 77 -15.45 -1.33 -37.85
CA ALA A 77 -15.63 -2.60 -38.54
C ALA A 77 -14.30 -3.29 -38.84
N GLU A 78 -13.27 -2.51 -39.19
CA GLU A 78 -11.93 -2.94 -39.55
C GLU A 78 -10.99 -3.16 -38.34
N GLY A 79 -11.46 -2.94 -37.11
CA GLY A 79 -10.69 -3.16 -35.89
C GLY A 79 -9.69 -2.04 -35.54
N LYS A 80 -9.90 -0.82 -36.06
CA LYS A 80 -9.17 0.38 -35.64
C LYS A 80 -9.80 1.01 -34.42
N ILE A 81 -8.97 1.64 -33.60
CA ILE A 81 -9.38 2.25 -32.35
C ILE A 81 -10.05 3.60 -32.63
N VAL A 82 -11.36 3.68 -32.43
CA VAL A 82 -12.15 4.91 -32.54
C VAL A 82 -12.13 5.70 -31.23
N ALA A 83 -12.17 4.99 -30.09
CA ALA A 83 -12.06 5.60 -28.79
C ALA A 83 -11.38 4.66 -27.78
N VAL A 84 -10.80 5.26 -26.74
CA VAL A 84 -10.11 4.53 -25.69
C VAL A 84 -10.27 5.26 -24.36
N ASN A 85 -10.45 4.54 -23.25
CA ASN A 85 -10.56 5.17 -21.95
C ASN A 85 -9.18 5.63 -21.41
N PRO A 86 -9.13 6.66 -20.54
CA PRO A 86 -7.87 7.17 -20.00
C PRO A 86 -7.01 6.11 -19.29
N GLN A 87 -7.65 5.13 -18.66
CA GLN A 87 -6.99 4.04 -17.95
C GLN A 87 -6.16 3.15 -18.90
N ALA A 88 -6.66 2.85 -20.10
CA ALA A 88 -5.91 2.10 -21.10
C ALA A 88 -4.69 2.88 -21.60
N CYS A 89 -4.84 4.17 -21.87
CA CYS A 89 -3.74 5.05 -22.26
C CYS A 89 -2.62 5.04 -21.20
N THR A 90 -3.02 5.15 -19.94
CA THR A 90 -2.09 5.16 -18.79
C THR A 90 -1.36 3.83 -18.66
N LEU A 91 -2.08 2.71 -18.75
CA LEU A 91 -1.49 1.39 -18.57
C LEU A 91 -0.56 0.99 -19.72
N LEU A 92 -0.92 1.36 -20.95
CA LEU A 92 -0.13 1.04 -22.14
C LEU A 92 0.99 2.05 -22.42
N CYS A 93 1.03 3.16 -21.67
CA CYS A 93 1.98 4.25 -21.86
C CYS A 93 1.90 4.91 -23.26
N TYR A 94 0.68 5.03 -23.80
CA TYR A 94 0.41 5.76 -25.04
C TYR A 94 -0.44 7.00 -24.75
N VAL A 95 -0.26 8.05 -25.57
CA VAL A 95 -1.16 9.21 -25.54
C VAL A 95 -2.40 8.87 -26.37
N TYR A 96 -3.56 9.41 -26.00
CA TYR A 96 -4.84 9.17 -26.69
C TYR A 96 -4.72 9.36 -28.21
N SER A 97 -4.11 10.46 -28.66
CA SER A 97 -3.91 10.76 -30.08
C SER A 97 -3.02 9.78 -30.84
N GLU A 98 -2.18 9.02 -30.13
CA GLU A 98 -1.33 7.98 -30.74
C GLU A 98 -2.10 6.68 -30.99
N LEU A 99 -3.18 6.45 -30.25
CA LEU A 99 -3.99 5.24 -30.35
C LEU A 99 -5.15 5.40 -31.33
N ILE A 100 -5.78 6.59 -31.38
CA ILE A 100 -6.96 6.79 -32.22
C ILE A 100 -6.61 6.67 -33.71
N GLY A 101 -7.45 5.93 -34.44
CA GLY A 101 -7.30 5.64 -35.87
C GLY A 101 -6.29 4.55 -36.18
N GLN A 102 -5.51 4.07 -35.19
CA GLN A 102 -4.59 2.96 -35.39
C GLN A 102 -5.30 1.61 -35.26
N PRO A 103 -4.89 0.59 -36.04
CA PRO A 103 -5.34 -0.78 -35.85
C PRO A 103 -4.94 -1.31 -34.46
N LEU A 104 -5.84 -2.03 -33.78
CA LEU A 104 -5.56 -2.61 -32.46
C LEU A 104 -4.29 -3.49 -32.45
N ILE A 105 -3.99 -4.14 -33.57
CA ILE A 105 -2.84 -5.04 -33.73
C ILE A 105 -1.49 -4.37 -33.43
N GLN A 106 -1.36 -3.05 -33.60
CA GLN A 106 -0.11 -2.34 -33.30
C GLN A 106 0.28 -2.38 -31.82
N ILE A 107 -0.72 -2.47 -30.94
CA ILE A 107 -0.52 -2.53 -29.50
C ILE A 107 -0.60 -3.95 -28.94
N LEU A 108 -0.59 -4.96 -29.80
CA LEU A 108 -0.55 -6.38 -29.44
C LEU A 108 0.86 -6.95 -29.66
N ASP A 109 1.15 -8.07 -29.00
CA ASP A 109 2.33 -8.86 -29.32
C ASP A 109 2.11 -9.67 -30.60
N GLU A 110 3.21 -10.08 -31.24
CA GLU A 110 3.16 -10.81 -32.52
C GLU A 110 2.36 -12.12 -32.42
N LYS A 111 2.35 -12.75 -31.23
CA LYS A 111 1.67 -14.04 -31.03
C LYS A 111 0.15 -13.89 -31.01
N THR A 112 -0.38 -12.90 -30.29
CA THR A 112 -1.82 -12.70 -30.15
C THR A 112 -2.42 -11.84 -31.25
N SER A 113 -1.58 -11.16 -32.03
CA SER A 113 -1.96 -10.43 -33.25
C SER A 113 -2.70 -11.33 -34.25
N LYS A 114 -2.19 -12.55 -34.49
CA LYS A 114 -2.84 -13.52 -35.39
C LYS A 114 -4.19 -13.99 -34.84
N THR A 115 -4.29 -14.21 -33.53
CA THR A 115 -5.54 -14.60 -32.87
C THR A 115 -6.61 -13.51 -33.01
N TRP A 116 -6.19 -12.24 -33.04
CA TRP A 116 -7.08 -11.10 -33.28
C TRP A 116 -7.54 -11.02 -34.75
N GLU A 117 -6.64 -11.25 -35.71
CA GLU A 117 -6.98 -11.32 -37.13
C GLU A 117 -7.97 -12.46 -37.42
N ASP A 118 -7.70 -13.66 -36.90
CA ASP A 118 -8.59 -14.82 -37.00
C ASP A 118 -9.97 -14.57 -36.37
N TYR A 119 -10.08 -13.63 -35.42
CA TYR A 119 -11.34 -13.20 -34.82
C TYR A 119 -12.09 -12.22 -35.73
N LEU A 120 -11.39 -11.24 -36.32
CA LEU A 120 -11.99 -10.27 -37.24
C LEU A 120 -12.51 -10.90 -38.54
N GLU A 121 -11.85 -11.95 -39.04
CA GLU A 121 -12.26 -12.65 -40.27
C GLU A 121 -13.50 -13.53 -40.10
N LYS A 122 -13.85 -13.90 -38.86
CA LYS A 122 -15.06 -14.70 -38.60
C LYS A 122 -16.28 -13.79 -38.59
N GLU A 123 -17.20 -14.03 -39.54
CA GLU A 123 -18.51 -13.40 -39.56
C GLU A 123 -19.24 -13.68 -38.23
N GLN A 124 -19.45 -12.62 -37.43
CA GLN A 124 -20.08 -12.71 -36.13
C GLN A 124 -21.60 -12.59 -36.33
N GLU A 125 -22.28 -13.72 -36.54
CA GLU A 125 -23.74 -13.76 -36.76
C GLU A 125 -24.56 -13.60 -35.46
N ASP A 126 -23.92 -13.71 -34.30
CA ASP A 126 -24.61 -13.68 -33.00
C ASP A 126 -24.15 -12.47 -32.18
N GLY A 127 -25.10 -11.73 -31.61
CA GLY A 127 -24.87 -10.53 -30.78
C GLY A 127 -24.27 -10.84 -29.40
N GLY A 128 -23.53 -11.94 -29.29
CA GLY A 128 -22.97 -12.46 -28.05
C GLY A 128 -21.67 -11.80 -27.61
N GLU A 129 -21.36 -11.93 -26.33
CA GLU A 129 -20.07 -11.52 -25.75
C GLU A 129 -19.02 -12.60 -26.02
N HIS A 130 -17.89 -12.20 -26.60
CA HIS A 130 -16.80 -13.11 -26.96
C HIS A 130 -15.58 -12.89 -26.06
N ALA A 131 -15.09 -13.96 -25.43
CA ALA A 131 -13.89 -13.89 -24.60
C ALA A 131 -12.65 -14.34 -25.39
N ILE A 132 -11.61 -13.49 -25.42
CA ILE A 132 -10.32 -13.76 -26.07
C ILE A 132 -9.16 -13.39 -25.13
N GLN A 133 -8.06 -14.13 -25.21
CA GLN A 133 -6.83 -13.79 -24.49
C GLN A 133 -5.89 -13.04 -25.43
N LEU A 134 -5.58 -11.79 -25.10
CA LEU A 134 -4.67 -10.94 -25.87
C LEU A 134 -3.51 -10.48 -24.98
N THR A 135 -2.34 -10.29 -25.57
CA THR A 135 -1.17 -9.74 -24.88
C THR A 135 -0.87 -8.37 -25.45
N PHE A 136 -1.08 -7.34 -24.65
CA PHE A 136 -0.81 -5.97 -25.05
C PHE A 136 0.66 -5.63 -24.87
N LYS A 137 1.22 -4.86 -25.80
CA LYS A 137 2.58 -4.33 -25.76
C LYS A 137 2.54 -2.85 -25.42
N THR A 138 3.13 -2.47 -24.29
CA THR A 138 3.28 -1.05 -23.93
C THR A 138 4.31 -0.36 -24.82
N LYS A 139 4.28 0.97 -24.86
CA LYS A 139 5.30 1.77 -25.58
C LYS A 139 6.74 1.48 -25.11
N ALA A 140 6.91 1.09 -23.85
CA ALA A 140 8.20 0.69 -23.27
C ALA A 140 8.58 -0.77 -23.57
N GLY A 141 7.78 -1.50 -24.35
CA GLY A 141 8.01 -2.90 -24.72
C GLY A 141 7.58 -3.93 -23.68
N LEU A 142 6.86 -3.53 -22.63
CA LEU A 142 6.35 -4.47 -21.62
C LEU A 142 5.14 -5.24 -22.17
N LEU A 143 5.13 -6.56 -21.97
CA LEU A 143 4.02 -7.41 -22.38
C LEU A 143 3.00 -7.57 -21.23
N ILE A 144 1.72 -7.35 -21.55
CA ILE A 144 0.61 -7.38 -20.61
C ILE A 144 -0.45 -8.39 -21.09
N PRO A 145 -0.35 -9.66 -20.66
CA PRO A 145 -1.38 -10.68 -20.90
C PRO A 145 -2.68 -10.27 -20.22
N SER A 146 -3.79 -10.28 -20.95
CA SER A 146 -5.08 -9.82 -20.45
C SER A 146 -6.25 -10.63 -21.04
N ALA A 147 -7.22 -10.93 -20.17
CA ALA A 147 -8.50 -11.45 -20.58
C ALA A 147 -9.35 -10.31 -21.16
N CYS A 148 -9.82 -10.49 -22.38
CA CYS A 148 -10.59 -9.49 -23.12
C CYS A 148 -11.97 -10.04 -23.44
N TYR A 149 -12.98 -9.19 -23.31
CA TYR A 149 -14.37 -9.45 -23.65
C TYR A 149 -14.77 -8.49 -24.75
N ILE A 150 -15.33 -9.01 -25.83
CA ILE A 150 -15.74 -8.26 -27.00
C ILE A 150 -17.26 -8.29 -27.06
N SER A 151 -17.88 -7.12 -27.06
CA SER A 151 -19.32 -6.95 -27.18
C SER A 151 -19.60 -6.20 -28.48
N LEU A 152 -20.56 -6.70 -29.26
CA LEU A 152 -21.02 -6.04 -30.49
C LEU A 152 -22.08 -5.00 -30.13
N ILE A 153 -21.97 -3.79 -30.66
CA ILE A 153 -23.02 -2.77 -30.55
C ILE A 153 -23.72 -2.67 -31.89
N ASN A 154 -25.00 -3.06 -31.89
CA ASN A 154 -25.85 -2.86 -33.05
C ASN A 154 -26.19 -1.38 -33.19
N ASN A 155 -25.87 -0.87 -34.37
CA ASN A 155 -25.90 0.53 -34.80
C ASN A 155 -27.07 1.36 -34.23
N ILE A 156 -26.76 2.32 -33.34
CA ILE A 156 -27.66 3.45 -33.05
C ILE A 156 -27.29 4.54 -34.06
N LYS A 157 -28.18 4.76 -35.04
CA LYS A 157 -28.07 5.74 -36.15
C LYS A 157 -27.01 6.83 -35.91
N GLY A 158 -25.85 6.70 -36.57
CA GLY A 158 -24.84 7.76 -36.68
C GLY A 158 -23.46 7.45 -36.12
N CYS A 159 -23.24 6.28 -35.50
CA CYS A 159 -21.91 5.82 -35.07
C CYS A 159 -21.48 4.60 -35.90
N GLU A 160 -20.35 4.69 -36.61
CA GLU A 160 -19.67 3.59 -37.31
C GLU A 160 -18.97 2.60 -36.36
N VAL A 161 -19.24 2.69 -35.06
CA VAL A 161 -18.60 1.84 -34.05
C VAL A 161 -19.39 0.55 -33.92
N GLU A 162 -18.76 -0.57 -34.25
CA GLU A 162 -19.40 -1.89 -34.21
C GLU A 162 -19.03 -2.70 -32.96
N LYS A 163 -17.85 -2.46 -32.37
CA LYS A 163 -17.27 -3.38 -31.38
C LYS A 163 -16.75 -2.62 -30.15
N ILE A 164 -17.12 -3.08 -28.96
CA ILE A 164 -16.47 -2.67 -27.70
C ILE A 164 -15.61 -3.81 -27.19
N LEU A 165 -14.32 -3.54 -27.02
CA LEU A 165 -13.37 -4.42 -26.36
C LEU A 165 -13.17 -3.96 -24.91
N THR A 166 -13.66 -4.76 -23.98
CA THR A 166 -13.46 -4.60 -22.54
C THR A 166 -12.38 -5.54 -22.06
N VAL A 167 -11.25 -4.98 -21.64
CA VAL A 167 -10.12 -5.76 -21.13
C VAL A 167 -10.13 -5.71 -19.62
N VAL A 168 -10.25 -6.87 -18.98
CA VAL A 168 -10.32 -6.98 -17.52
C VAL A 168 -9.02 -7.57 -16.99
N LYS A 169 -8.31 -6.78 -16.19
CA LYS A 169 -7.08 -7.22 -15.52
C LYS A 169 -7.26 -7.23 -14.02
N HIS A 170 -6.98 -8.38 -13.40
CA HIS A 170 -6.97 -8.54 -11.96
C HIS A 170 -5.53 -8.41 -11.44
N SER A 171 -5.29 -7.46 -10.52
CA SER A 171 -3.99 -7.33 -9.86
C SER A 171 -4.04 -7.85 -8.43
N LYS A 172 -3.06 -8.70 -8.08
CA LYS A 172 -2.89 -9.28 -6.74
C LYS A 172 -1.86 -8.51 -5.88
N LYS A 173 -1.05 -7.60 -6.47
CA LYS A 173 0.02 -6.85 -5.79
C LYS A 173 0.11 -5.41 -6.32
N GLN A 174 -0.41 -4.48 -5.53
CA GLN A 174 -0.50 -3.04 -5.87
C GLN A 174 0.86 -2.33 -5.88
N VAL A 175 1.70 -2.56 -4.86
CA VAL A 175 2.88 -1.70 -4.62
C VAL A 175 4.04 -1.96 -5.58
N ALA A 176 4.30 -3.22 -5.94
CA ALA A 176 5.46 -3.55 -6.78
C ALA A 176 5.29 -3.10 -8.24
N LEU A 177 4.07 -3.21 -8.78
CA LEU A 177 3.78 -2.85 -10.16
C LEU A 177 3.71 -1.33 -10.34
N GLU A 178 3.17 -0.60 -9.36
CA GLU A 178 3.13 0.86 -9.38
C GLU A 178 4.54 1.46 -9.32
N ASP A 179 5.43 0.92 -8.48
CA ASP A 179 6.83 1.37 -8.43
C ASP A 179 7.60 1.03 -9.71
N GLU A 180 7.40 -0.17 -10.29
CA GLU A 180 8.03 -0.58 -11.55
C GLU A 180 7.54 0.20 -12.77
N LEU A 181 6.26 0.59 -12.81
CA LEU A 181 5.67 1.37 -13.90
C LEU A 181 5.96 2.88 -13.77
N ARG A 182 6.16 3.37 -12.54
CA ARG A 182 6.37 4.80 -12.26
C ARG A 182 7.80 5.27 -12.60
N GLU A 183 8.80 4.41 -12.39
CA GLU A 183 10.21 4.74 -12.67
C GLU A 183 10.50 5.05 -14.16
N PRO A 184 10.03 4.26 -15.14
CA PRO A 184 10.21 4.56 -16.57
C PRO A 184 9.48 5.84 -17.00
N VAL A 185 8.27 6.06 -16.49
CA VAL A 185 7.43 7.23 -16.83
C VAL A 185 8.05 8.52 -16.31
N LEU A 186 8.62 8.51 -15.10
CA LEU A 186 9.32 9.67 -14.52
C LEU A 186 10.62 10.00 -15.28
N LYS A 187 11.32 9.00 -15.83
CA LYS A 187 12.51 9.23 -16.66
C LYS A 187 12.17 9.92 -17.98
N ILE A 188 11.09 9.49 -18.65
CA ILE A 188 10.61 10.09 -19.91
C ILE A 188 10.15 11.54 -19.67
N TYR A 189 9.42 11.77 -18.58
CA TYR A 189 8.91 13.11 -18.22
C TYR A 189 10.04 14.13 -17.97
N ASN A 190 11.18 13.66 -17.45
CA ASN A 190 12.35 14.50 -17.18
C ASN A 190 13.26 14.71 -18.41
N SER A 191 13.21 13.83 -19.42
CA SER A 191 14.07 13.93 -20.61
C SER A 191 13.53 14.87 -21.69
N GLU A 192 12.22 15.11 -21.78
CA GLU A 192 11.61 15.87 -22.88
C GLU A 192 11.36 17.36 -22.63
N GLY A 193 11.85 17.93 -21.51
CA GLY A 193 11.97 19.40 -21.36
C GLY A 193 10.67 20.22 -21.49
N LEU A 194 9.49 19.61 -21.39
CA LEU A 194 8.20 20.30 -21.44
C LEU A 194 7.97 21.10 -20.15
N LYS A 195 8.26 22.41 -20.22
CA LYS A 195 7.78 23.40 -19.24
C LYS A 195 6.26 23.59 -19.41
N GLY A 196 5.49 22.60 -18.98
CA GLY A 196 4.06 22.72 -18.73
C GLY A 196 3.81 23.11 -17.28
N GLU A 197 2.81 23.96 -17.05
CA GLU A 197 2.42 24.47 -15.74
C GLU A 197 2.39 23.38 -14.67
N LYS A 198 2.94 23.72 -13.49
CA LYS A 198 3.10 22.83 -12.33
C LYS A 198 1.89 21.90 -12.19
N ALA A 199 2.07 20.64 -12.60
CA ALA A 199 1.26 19.54 -12.11
C ALA A 199 1.19 19.71 -10.59
N VAL A 200 -0.01 19.93 -10.07
CA VAL A 200 -0.25 19.94 -8.63
C VAL A 200 0.25 18.60 -8.15
N ALA A 201 1.43 18.61 -7.54
CA ALA A 201 2.06 17.42 -7.03
C ALA A 201 1.01 16.65 -6.23
N GLU A 202 0.72 15.42 -6.63
CA GLU A 202 0.02 14.48 -5.76
C GLU A 202 0.67 14.62 -4.39
N PRO A 203 -0.12 14.92 -3.33
CA PRO A 203 0.46 15.18 -2.03
C PRO A 203 1.16 13.90 -1.61
N LYS A 204 2.50 13.88 -1.69
CA LYS A 204 3.33 12.90 -0.99
C LYS A 204 2.73 12.82 0.42
N PRO A 205 2.39 11.62 0.95
CA PRO A 205 1.78 11.53 2.28
C PRO A 205 2.68 12.27 3.24
N LYS A 206 2.21 13.44 3.69
CA LYS A 206 3.02 14.36 4.49
C LYS A 206 3.32 13.62 5.78
N LYS A 207 4.61 13.44 6.09
CA LYS A 207 5.08 12.84 7.36
C LYS A 207 4.28 13.45 8.51
N VAL A 208 3.61 12.58 9.27
CA VAL A 208 2.85 13.01 10.45
C VAL A 208 3.83 13.70 11.39
N ARG A 209 3.60 14.96 11.74
CA ARG A 209 4.47 15.66 12.69
C ARG A 209 4.06 15.25 14.10
N LEU A 210 4.98 14.62 14.82
CA LEU A 210 4.83 14.35 16.25
C LEU A 210 4.94 15.67 17.01
N THR A 211 3.98 15.95 17.88
CA THR A 211 4.08 17.07 18.82
C THR A 211 5.04 16.70 19.97
N GLN A 212 5.44 17.69 20.76
CA GLN A 212 6.28 17.44 21.93
C GLN A 212 5.59 16.55 22.98
N ASP A 213 4.27 16.68 23.12
CA ASP A 213 3.48 15.78 23.97
C ASP A 213 3.39 14.36 23.39
N ASP A 214 3.29 14.22 22.06
CA ASP A 214 3.33 12.91 21.43
C ASP A 214 4.67 12.22 21.66
N ILE A 215 5.78 12.97 21.58
CA ILE A 215 7.13 12.46 21.87
C ILE A 215 7.22 11.98 23.32
N LYS A 216 6.75 12.79 24.29
CA LYS A 216 6.71 12.40 25.71
C LYS A 216 5.91 11.11 25.91
N VAL A 217 4.73 10.99 25.30
CA VAL A 217 3.93 9.77 25.40
C VAL A 217 4.66 8.55 24.83
N ILE A 218 5.43 8.72 23.75
CA ILE A 218 6.24 7.63 23.18
C ILE A 218 7.44 7.28 24.08
N GLU A 219 8.05 8.26 24.75
CA GLU A 219 9.10 8.05 25.74
C GLU A 219 8.56 7.37 27.01
N ASP A 220 7.37 7.74 27.47
CA ASP A 220 6.67 7.09 28.57
C ASP A 220 6.30 5.64 28.20
N ALA A 221 5.86 5.41 26.96
CA ALA A 221 5.63 4.08 26.43
C ALA A 221 6.90 3.23 26.49
N ARG A 222 8.04 3.78 26.05
CA ARG A 222 9.34 3.11 26.14
C ARG A 222 9.70 2.80 27.58
N SER A 223 9.54 3.76 28.49
CA SER A 223 9.88 3.59 29.91
C SER A 223 9.04 2.48 30.55
N LEU A 224 7.74 2.45 30.30
CA LEU A 224 6.84 1.37 30.75
C LEU A 224 7.25 0.01 30.18
N MET A 225 7.68 -0.04 28.92
CA MET A 225 8.17 -1.29 28.30
C MET A 225 9.46 -1.80 28.94
N LEU A 226 10.37 -0.89 29.30
CA LEU A 226 11.67 -1.24 29.87
C LEU A 226 11.59 -1.63 31.35
N ASN A 227 10.62 -1.08 32.09
CA ASN A 227 10.42 -1.38 33.51
C ASN A 227 10.11 -2.86 33.76
N ASP A 228 9.42 -3.53 32.83
CA ASP A 228 9.13 -4.96 32.95
C ASP A 228 9.18 -5.68 31.59
N LEU A 229 10.40 -6.00 31.17
CA LEU A 229 10.64 -6.75 29.94
C LEU A 229 10.15 -8.20 29.99
N ALA A 230 9.98 -8.79 31.18
CA ALA A 230 9.61 -10.19 31.35
C ALA A 230 8.10 -10.42 31.17
N ARG A 231 7.29 -9.43 31.54
CA ARG A 231 5.83 -9.47 31.40
C ARG A 231 5.37 -9.61 29.96
N ASP A 232 4.29 -10.37 29.78
CA ASP A 232 3.63 -10.49 28.48
C ASP A 232 3.13 -9.13 28.01
N PHE A 233 3.48 -8.78 26.77
CA PHE A 233 3.10 -7.50 26.21
C PHE A 233 1.63 -7.53 25.80
N ARG A 234 0.85 -6.69 26.46
CA ARG A 234 -0.57 -6.46 26.17
C ARG A 234 -0.82 -6.02 24.72
N PRO A 235 -2.03 -6.26 24.17
CA PRO A 235 -2.38 -5.83 22.83
C PRO A 235 -2.06 -4.34 22.62
N LEU A 236 -1.51 -4.00 21.46
CA LEU A 236 -1.03 -2.64 21.18
C LEU A 236 -2.13 -1.57 21.36
N LYS A 237 -3.39 -1.94 21.08
CA LYS A 237 -4.57 -1.09 21.27
C LYS A 237 -4.77 -0.70 22.73
N GLU A 238 -4.72 -1.67 23.64
CA GLU A 238 -4.82 -1.42 25.09
C GLU A 238 -3.60 -0.66 25.63
N PHE A 239 -2.42 -0.91 25.06
CA PHE A 239 -1.21 -0.21 25.42
C PHE A 239 -1.29 1.27 25.06
N ALA A 240 -1.72 1.57 23.84
CA ALA A 240 -1.95 2.94 23.40
C ALA A 240 -3.02 3.64 24.24
N LEU A 241 -4.13 2.94 24.55
CA LEU A 241 -5.22 3.49 25.36
C LEU A 241 -4.76 3.88 26.77
N GLN A 242 -3.96 3.04 27.45
CA GLN A 242 -3.41 3.37 28.77
C GLN A 242 -2.55 4.64 28.74
N LEU A 243 -1.85 4.86 27.64
CA LEU A 243 -0.95 5.99 27.43
C LEU A 243 -1.67 7.26 26.95
N GLY A 244 -3.01 7.22 26.81
CA GLY A 244 -3.77 8.35 26.28
C GLY A 244 -3.49 8.64 24.80
N THR A 245 -3.08 7.62 24.03
CA THR A 245 -2.76 7.75 22.60
C THR A 245 -3.42 6.64 21.78
N ASN A 246 -3.16 6.61 20.47
CA ASN A 246 -3.67 5.59 19.57
C ASN A 246 -2.53 4.73 18.98
N THR A 247 -2.89 3.59 18.39
CA THR A 247 -1.89 2.65 17.87
C THR A 247 -1.10 3.22 16.71
N PHE A 248 -1.69 4.11 15.91
CA PHE A 248 -1.03 4.78 14.80
C PHE A 248 0.12 5.66 15.30
N LYS A 249 -0.14 6.59 16.24
CA LYS A 249 0.87 7.48 16.81
C LYS A 249 1.97 6.71 17.51
N LEU A 250 1.63 5.59 18.16
CA LEU A 250 2.63 4.72 18.77
C LEU A 250 3.53 4.06 17.70
N LYS A 251 2.94 3.46 16.66
CA LYS A 251 3.68 2.80 15.56
C LYS A 251 4.54 3.80 14.79
N TYR A 252 3.94 4.93 14.41
CA TYR A 252 4.59 6.00 13.69
C TYR A 252 5.70 6.62 14.54
N GLY A 253 5.38 6.92 15.80
CA GLY A 253 6.29 7.43 16.81
C GLY A 253 7.55 6.60 17.01
N PHE A 254 7.39 5.29 17.22
CA PHE A 254 8.52 4.39 17.37
C PHE A 254 9.36 4.27 16.10
N LYS A 255 8.73 4.33 14.92
CA LYS A 255 9.44 4.30 13.64
C LYS A 255 10.24 5.59 13.40
N GLU A 256 9.71 6.75 13.76
CA GLU A 256 10.42 8.03 13.60
C GLU A 256 11.50 8.23 14.67
N LEU A 257 11.23 7.91 15.94
CA LEU A 257 12.17 8.15 17.04
C LEU A 257 13.24 7.06 17.18
N TYR A 258 12.90 5.80 16.89
CA TYR A 258 13.80 4.65 17.10
C TYR A 258 14.09 3.86 15.81
N GLY A 259 13.53 4.25 14.66
CA GLY A 259 13.78 3.61 13.36
C GLY A 259 13.12 2.25 13.16
N ILE A 260 12.38 1.74 14.16
CA ILE A 260 11.83 0.37 14.16
C ILE A 260 10.43 0.32 14.78
N SER A 261 9.70 -0.77 14.54
CA SER A 261 8.37 -0.95 15.13
C SER A 261 8.44 -1.19 16.65
N VAL A 262 7.34 -0.86 17.36
CA VAL A 262 7.17 -1.06 18.80
C VAL A 262 7.54 -2.49 19.25
N TYR A 263 7.02 -3.50 18.55
CA TYR A 263 7.31 -4.90 18.85
C TYR A 263 8.77 -5.29 18.57
N ARG A 264 9.36 -4.75 17.49
CA ARG A 264 10.77 -4.99 17.19
C ARG A 264 11.67 -4.33 18.24
N TYR A 265 11.31 -3.13 18.68
CA TYR A 265 11.99 -2.43 19.77
C TYR A 265 12.00 -3.27 21.04
N LEU A 266 10.81 -3.71 21.50
CA LEU A 266 10.69 -4.57 22.69
C LEU A 266 11.55 -5.83 22.58
N ARG A 267 11.45 -6.53 21.44
CA ARG A 267 12.22 -7.75 21.19
C ARG A 267 13.72 -7.50 21.26
N ASN A 268 14.19 -6.40 20.67
CA ASN A 268 15.60 -6.05 20.67
C ASN A 268 16.11 -5.74 22.09
N GLU A 269 15.32 -5.05 22.91
CA GLU A 269 15.68 -4.82 24.32
C GLU A 269 15.71 -6.11 25.14
N ARG A 270 14.74 -7.02 24.92
CA ARG A 270 14.77 -8.36 25.52
C ARG A 270 16.02 -9.15 25.13
N LEU A 271 16.44 -9.07 23.86
CA LEU A 271 17.66 -9.72 23.38
C LEU A 271 18.93 -9.10 23.98
N ARG A 272 18.98 -7.77 24.15
CA ARG A 272 20.10 -7.09 24.81
C ARG A 272 20.22 -7.52 26.27
N LYS A 273 19.11 -7.57 27.01
CA LYS A 273 19.09 -8.11 28.38
C LYS A 273 19.58 -9.56 28.41
N ALA A 274 19.06 -10.40 27.51
CA ALA A 274 19.48 -11.79 27.41
C ALA A 274 20.98 -11.93 27.12
N LYS A 275 21.53 -11.09 26.23
CA LYS A 275 22.96 -11.09 25.91
C LYS A 275 23.82 -10.85 27.14
N VAL A 276 23.46 -9.86 27.96
CA VAL A 276 24.17 -9.56 29.22
C VAL A 276 24.12 -10.77 30.16
N LEU A 277 22.94 -11.37 30.36
CA LEU A 277 22.77 -12.56 31.20
C LEU A 277 23.55 -13.78 30.69
N VAL A 278 23.65 -13.93 29.37
CA VAL A 278 24.40 -15.03 28.74
C VAL A 278 25.92 -14.83 28.86
N GLN A 279 26.40 -13.59 28.72
CA GLN A 279 27.83 -13.26 28.76
C GLN A 279 28.40 -13.24 30.18
N TYR A 280 27.65 -12.69 31.13
CA TYR A 280 28.17 -12.39 32.45
C TYR A 280 27.54 -13.23 33.57
N GLY A 281 26.55 -14.06 33.27
CA GLY A 281 25.83 -14.86 34.26
C GLY A 281 25.85 -16.35 33.97
N ASP A 282 25.71 -17.13 35.04
CA ASP A 282 25.73 -18.60 35.03
C ASP A 282 24.32 -19.21 35.04
N SER A 283 23.29 -18.36 34.92
CA SER A 283 21.90 -18.82 34.93
C SER A 283 21.63 -19.82 33.80
N PRO A 284 20.80 -20.86 34.03
CA PRO A 284 20.37 -21.78 32.99
C PRO A 284 19.66 -21.04 31.84
N PHE A 285 19.87 -21.49 30.59
CA PHE A 285 19.27 -20.84 29.42
C PHE A 285 17.74 -20.74 29.51
N LYS A 286 17.09 -21.78 30.02
CA LYS A 286 15.64 -21.80 30.28
C LYS A 286 15.19 -20.67 31.20
N SER A 287 15.95 -20.40 32.27
CA SER A 287 15.69 -19.28 33.18
C SER A 287 15.91 -17.93 32.49
N ILE A 288 16.96 -17.79 31.67
CA ILE A 288 17.23 -16.56 30.91
C ILE A 288 16.09 -16.26 29.92
N VAL A 289 15.57 -17.28 29.23
CA VAL A 289 14.45 -17.16 28.29
C VAL A 289 13.21 -16.60 28.99
N GLN A 290 12.88 -17.14 30.17
CA GLN A 290 11.75 -16.66 30.99
C GLN A 290 11.99 -15.24 31.52
N LEU A 291 13.17 -14.94 32.08
CA LEU A 291 13.52 -13.62 32.62
C LEU A 291 13.56 -12.50 31.58
N CYS A 292 13.66 -12.87 30.30
CA CYS A 292 13.63 -11.96 29.17
C CYS A 292 12.26 -11.93 28.45
N GLY A 293 11.25 -12.63 28.95
CA GLY A 293 9.88 -12.58 28.41
C GLY A 293 9.71 -13.31 27.07
N PHE A 294 10.51 -14.34 26.79
CA PHE A 294 10.33 -15.19 25.62
C PHE A 294 9.45 -16.41 25.96
N LYS A 295 8.47 -16.70 25.10
CA LYS A 295 7.54 -17.82 25.28
C LYS A 295 8.13 -19.20 24.96
N SER A 296 9.22 -19.24 24.20
CA SER A 296 9.84 -20.48 23.72
C SER A 296 11.35 -20.34 23.57
N GLU A 297 12.08 -21.35 24.05
CA GLU A 297 13.54 -21.46 23.91
C GLU A 297 14.00 -21.57 22.45
N ALA A 298 13.22 -22.27 21.62
CA ALA A 298 13.51 -22.41 20.19
C ALA A 298 13.38 -21.07 19.45
N HIS A 299 12.32 -20.31 19.75
CA HIS A 299 12.12 -18.98 19.18
C HIS A 299 13.20 -18.00 19.68
N PHE A 300 13.55 -18.06 20.97
CA PHE A 300 14.64 -17.28 21.55
C PHE A 300 15.97 -17.56 20.84
N SER A 301 16.39 -18.83 20.74
CA SER A 301 17.67 -19.22 20.16
C SER A 301 17.80 -18.80 18.69
N ARG A 302 16.75 -19.00 17.88
CA ARG A 302 16.72 -18.56 16.47
C ARG A 302 16.85 -17.04 16.35
N THR A 303 16.10 -16.30 17.18
CA THR A 303 16.11 -14.83 17.14
C THR A 303 17.43 -14.27 17.66
N PHE A 304 18.00 -14.86 18.71
CA PHE A 304 19.30 -14.47 19.28
C PHE A 304 20.43 -14.67 18.29
N LYS A 305 20.50 -15.83 17.62
CA LYS A 305 21.48 -16.09 16.57
C LYS A 305 21.32 -15.13 15.39
N LYS A 306 20.09 -14.82 15.00
CA LYS A 306 19.82 -13.86 13.92
C LYS A 306 20.31 -12.45 14.24
N GLU A 307 20.17 -12.00 15.49
CA GLU A 307 20.55 -10.64 15.89
C GLU A 307 22.07 -10.51 16.18
N PHE A 308 22.69 -11.52 16.76
CA PHE A 308 24.09 -11.45 17.23
C PHE A 308 25.09 -12.33 16.46
N GLY A 309 24.62 -13.10 15.47
CA GLY A 309 25.43 -14.02 14.66
C GLY A 309 25.87 -15.30 15.38
N LEU A 310 25.71 -15.39 16.70
CA LEU A 310 26.10 -16.51 17.55
C LEU A 310 24.91 -17.02 18.34
N THR A 311 24.86 -18.32 18.61
CA THR A 311 23.90 -18.89 19.56
C THR A 311 24.23 -18.46 21.00
N PRO A 312 23.25 -18.49 21.92
CA PRO A 312 23.52 -18.23 23.34
C PRO A 312 24.64 -19.11 23.90
N THR A 313 24.68 -20.39 23.53
CA THR A 313 25.71 -21.36 23.94
C THR A 313 27.10 -20.99 23.41
N GLU A 314 27.20 -20.66 22.12
CA GLU A 314 28.46 -20.22 21.50
C GLU A 314 28.99 -18.94 22.16
N LEU A 315 28.10 -17.98 22.41
CA LEU A 315 28.47 -16.71 23.05
C LEU A 315 28.99 -16.93 24.47
N ARG A 316 28.31 -17.76 25.27
CA ARG A 316 28.74 -18.10 26.63
C ARG A 316 30.12 -18.76 26.62
N LYS A 317 30.31 -19.80 25.80
CA LYS A 317 31.60 -20.49 25.67
C LYS A 317 32.74 -19.54 25.28
N LYS A 318 32.50 -18.65 24.32
CA LYS A 318 33.47 -17.63 23.88
C LYS A 318 33.84 -16.63 24.97
N THR A 319 32.92 -16.34 25.90
CA THR A 319 33.16 -15.39 26.98
C THR A 319 33.98 -16.03 28.11
N PHE A 320 33.76 -17.32 28.38
CA PHE A 320 34.60 -18.09 29.31
C PHE A 320 36.06 -18.18 28.82
N LEU A 321 36.28 -18.50 27.54
CA LEU A 321 37.62 -18.59 26.91
C LEU A 321 38.42 -17.27 26.89
N LYS A 322 37.81 -16.13 27.24
CA LYS A 322 38.48 -14.81 27.33
C LYS A 322 38.77 -14.38 28.77
N ARG A 323 38.27 -15.11 29.76
CA ARG A 323 38.42 -14.81 31.19
C ARG A 323 39.54 -15.63 31.85
N ASP A 324 40.00 -16.68 31.17
CA ASP A 324 41.19 -17.47 31.49
C ASP A 324 42.43 -16.91 30.77
#